data_AF-A0A009RU62-F1
#
_entry.id   AF-A0A009RU62-F1
#
_cell.length_a   1.000
_cell.length_b   1.000
_cell.length_c   1.000
_cell.angle_alpha   90.00
_cell.angle_beta   90.00
_cell.angle_gamma   90.00
#
_symmetry.space_group_name_H-M   'P 1'
#
loop_
_entity.id
_entity.type
_entity.pdbx_description
1 polymer ?
#
loop_
_entity_poly.entity_id
_entity_poly.type
_entity_poly.pdbx_seq_one_letter_code
_entity_poly.pdbx_strand_id
1 'polypeptide(L)' 'MQKIAQLTGSDAKDIPLLLSGNIYLDHAQQKQTLDGEFAQNIFDTAKFLKGQGKVDQLKADYKGNVNSSFLQP' A
#
# COMPACT_ATOMS: atom_id res chain seq x y z
N MET A 1 -2.66 -17.07 13.30
CA MET A 1 -1.40 -17.40 12.59
C MET A 1 -1.57 -18.54 11.60
N GLN A 2 -2.17 -19.69 11.98
CA GLN A 2 -2.44 -20.79 11.02
C GLN A 2 -3.21 -20.36 9.76
N LYS A 3 -4.24 -19.50 9.90
CA LYS A 3 -4.97 -18.99 8.73
C LYS A 3 -4.08 -18.17 7.78
N ILE A 4 -3.16 -17.37 8.31
CA ILE A 4 -2.24 -16.57 7.50
C ILE A 4 -1.25 -17.50 6.80
N ALA A 5 -0.64 -18.44 7.54
CA ALA A 5 0.24 -19.46 6.98
C ALA A 5 -0.42 -20.25 5.84
N GLN A 6 -1.68 -20.65 6.01
CA GLN A 6 -2.44 -21.34 4.96
C GLN A 6 -2.69 -20.47 3.74
N LEU A 7 -2.99 -19.17 3.93
CA LEU A 7 -3.24 -18.24 2.81
C LEU A 7 -1.95 -17.86 2.07
N THR A 8 -0.82 -17.76 2.76
CA THR A 8 0.46 -17.33 2.17
C THR A 8 1.35 -18.48 1.73
N GLY A 9 1.07 -19.71 2.17
CA GLY A 9 1.92 -20.89 1.95
C GLY A 9 3.22 -20.87 2.78
N SER A 10 3.35 -19.97 3.75
CA SER A 10 4.52 -19.86 4.62
C SER A 10 4.43 -20.84 5.79
N ASP A 11 5.57 -21.23 6.38
CA ASP A 11 5.57 -21.98 7.64
C ASP A 11 4.95 -21.12 8.77
N ALA A 12 4.11 -21.73 9.59
CA ALA A 12 3.41 -21.04 10.69
C ALA A 12 4.38 -20.42 11.69
N LYS A 13 5.58 -20.99 11.87
CA LYS A 13 6.61 -20.46 12.79
C LYS A 13 7.22 -19.14 12.29
N ASP A 14 7.20 -18.90 10.98
CA ASP A 14 7.83 -17.73 10.35
C ASP A 14 6.88 -16.53 10.31
N ILE A 15 5.56 -16.76 10.42
CA ILE A 15 4.54 -15.70 10.34
C ILE A 15 4.79 -14.54 11.30
N PRO A 16 5.13 -14.73 12.59
CA PRO A 16 5.37 -13.60 13.49
C PRO A 16 6.46 -12.65 12.97
N LEU A 17 7.56 -13.20 12.45
CA LEU A 17 8.66 -12.42 11.89
C LEU A 17 8.19 -11.67 10.63
N LEU A 18 7.49 -12.36 9.72
CA LEU A 18 6.99 -11.77 8.48
C LEU A 18 6.02 -10.61 8.73
N LEU A 19 5.17 -10.70 9.76
CA LEU A 19 4.25 -9.63 10.14
C LEU A 19 4.98 -8.45 10.80
N SER A 20 5.99 -8.72 11.62
CA SER A 20 6.70 -7.69 12.40
C SER A 20 7.44 -6.65 11.55
N GLY A 21 7.71 -6.95 10.27
CA GLY A 21 8.35 -6.02 9.33
C GLY A 21 7.43 -4.94 8.76
N ASN A 22 6.14 -4.90 9.13
CA ASN A 22 5.15 -4.00 8.56
C ASN A 22 4.42 -3.19 9.64
N ILE A 23 3.92 -2.02 9.25
CA ILE A 23 2.98 -1.23 10.04
C ILE A 23 1.59 -1.46 9.48
N TYR A 24 0.64 -1.82 10.35
CA TYR A 24 -0.75 -2.02 9.99
C TYR A 24 -1.56 -0.83 10.51
N LEU A 25 -2.22 -0.13 9.59
CA LEU A 25 -2.92 1.10 9.91
C LEU A 25 -4.28 0.81 10.53
N ASP A 26 -4.58 1.48 11.64
CA ASP A 26 -5.94 1.57 12.16
C ASP A 26 -6.84 2.42 11.25
N HIS A 27 -8.13 2.51 11.58
CA HIS A 27 -9.10 3.23 10.76
C HIS A 27 -8.76 4.72 10.57
N ALA A 28 -8.35 5.40 11.65
CA ALA A 28 -8.01 6.81 11.60
C ALA A 28 -6.75 7.05 10.75
N GLN A 29 -5.75 6.19 10.91
CA GLN A 29 -4.51 6.22 10.13
C GLN A 29 -4.74 5.91 8.65
N GLN A 30 -5.63 4.97 8.33
CA GLN A 30 -6.03 4.71 6.94
C GLN A 30 -6.67 5.95 6.32
N LYS A 31 -7.60 6.59 7.02
CA LYS A 31 -8.24 7.81 6.54
C LYS A 31 -7.21 8.92 6.30
N GLN A 32 -6.35 9.18 7.29
CA GLN A 32 -5.30 10.20 7.17
C GLN A 32 -4.36 9.92 6.00
N THR A 33 -3.98 8.65 5.80
CA THR A 33 -3.06 8.26 4.71
C THR A 33 -3.71 8.48 3.35
N LEU A 34 -4.95 7.99 3.15
CA LEU A 34 -5.65 8.06 1.88
C LEU A 34 -6.05 9.49 1.50
N ASP A 35 -6.41 10.32 2.48
CA ASP A 35 -6.74 11.74 2.25
C ASP A 35 -5.50 12.64 2.12
N GLY A 36 -4.33 12.13 2.51
CA GLY A 36 -3.06 12.84 2.53
C GLY A 36 -2.14 12.49 1.36
N GLU A 37 -0.91 12.09 1.70
CA GLU A 37 0.20 11.98 0.75
C GLU A 37 0.16 10.72 -0.13
N PHE A 38 -0.81 9.82 0.03
CA PHE A 38 -0.81 8.55 -0.69
C PHE A 38 -0.81 8.72 -2.23
N ALA A 39 -1.55 9.70 -2.75
CA ALA A 39 -1.52 10.01 -4.18
C ALA A 39 -0.14 10.53 -4.65
N GLN A 40 0.58 11.26 -3.80
CA GLN A 40 1.94 11.72 -4.08
C GLN A 40 2.93 10.55 -4.07
N ASN A 41 2.80 9.62 -3.12
CA ASN A 41 3.63 8.41 -3.08
C ASN A 41 3.47 7.55 -4.35
N ILE A 42 2.25 7.46 -4.90
CA ILE A 42 2.00 6.80 -6.18
C ILE A 42 2.71 7.56 -7.32
N PHE A 43 2.61 8.88 -7.35
CA PHE A 43 3.29 9.70 -8.35
C PHE A 43 4.82 9.50 -8.30
N ASP A 44 5.42 9.52 -7.11
CA ASP A 44 6.86 9.35 -6.94
C ASP A 44 7.33 7.97 -7.36
N THR A 45 6.54 6.93 -7.06
CA THR A 45 6.79 5.57 -7.55
C THR A 45 6.73 5.50 -9.08
N ALA A 46 5.72 6.09 -9.70
CA ALA A 46 5.58 6.12 -11.16
C ALA A 46 6.73 6.89 -11.82
N LYS A 47 7.18 7.99 -11.21
CA LYS A 47 8.34 8.77 -11.66
C LYS A 47 9.63 7.95 -11.58
N PHE A 48 9.84 7.21 -10.49
CA PHE A 48 10.98 6.29 -10.34
C PHE A 48 10.97 5.21 -11.43
N LEU A 49 9.82 4.55 -11.65
CA LEU A 49 9.67 3.51 -12.68
C LEU A 49 9.88 4.04 -14.11
N LYS A 50 9.42 5.25 -14.41
CA LYS A 50 9.70 5.92 -15.69
C LYS A 50 11.21 6.15 -15.88
N GLY A 51 11.91 6.58 -14.83
CA GLY A 51 13.37 6.72 -14.85
C GLY A 51 14.11 5.41 -15.16
N GLN A 52 13.50 4.26 -14.86
CA GLN A 52 14.02 2.93 -15.16
C GLN A 52 13.53 2.36 -16.51
N GLY A 53 12.75 3.13 -17.29
CA GLY A 53 12.15 2.66 -18.54
C GLY A 53 11.08 1.57 -18.36
N LYS A 54 10.50 1.43 -17.16
CA LYS A 54 9.45 0.44 -16.87
C LYS A 54 8.04 0.97 -17.13
N VAL A 55 7.91 2.28 -17.36
CA VAL A 55 6.65 2.96 -17.65
C VAL A 55 6.90 4.05 -18.70
N ASP A 56 6.08 4.06 -19.76
CA ASP A 56 6.24 4.99 -20.87
C ASP A 56 5.75 6.41 -20.54
N GLN A 57 4.66 6.52 -19.77
CA GLN A 57 3.98 7.80 -19.52
C GLN A 57 3.70 8.03 -18.05
N LEU A 58 3.83 9.28 -17.62
CA LEU A 58 3.53 9.73 -16.27
C LEU A 58 2.33 10.67 -16.32
N LYS A 59 1.31 10.44 -15.48
CA LYS A 59 0.20 11.38 -15.31
C LYS A 59 0.66 12.65 -14.59
N ALA A 60 -0.10 13.74 -14.73
CA ALA A 60 0.15 14.98 -13.97
C ALA A 60 -0.03 14.77 -12.45
N ASP A 61 -1.01 13.96 -12.05
CA ASP A 61 -1.22 13.51 -10.67
C ASP A 61 -2.00 12.18 -10.63
N TYR A 62 -2.17 11.63 -9.44
CA TYR A 62 -2.92 10.39 -9.17
C TYR A 62 -4.04 10.58 -8.14
N LYS A 63 -4.49 11.81 -7.88
CA LYS A 63 -5.55 12.07 -6.87
C LYS A 63 -6.85 11.37 -7.21
N GLY A 64 -7.20 11.32 -8.50
CA GLY A 64 -8.38 10.57 -8.97
C GLY A 64 -8.30 9.04 -8.83
N ASN A 65 -7.14 8.50 -8.44
CA ASN A 65 -6.91 7.08 -8.20
C ASN A 65 -7.00 6.68 -6.72
N VAL A 66 -7.19 7.64 -5.81
CA VAL A 66 -7.21 7.41 -4.36
C VAL A 66 -8.50 8.01 -3.79
N ASN A 67 -9.17 7.29 -2.90
CA ASN A 67 -10.29 7.83 -2.13
C ASN A 67 -10.42 7.14 -0.77
N SER A 68 -11.01 7.84 0.19
CA SER A 68 -11.36 7.29 1.51
C SER A 68 -12.85 6.97 1.63
N SER A 69 -13.64 6.99 0.53
CA SER A 69 -15.12 6.97 0.62
C SER A 69 -15.69 5.64 1.14
N PHE A 70 -14.90 4.57 1.06
CA PHE A 70 -15.28 3.24 1.51
C PHE A 70 -14.89 2.94 2.97
N LEU A 71 -14.26 3.87 3.68
CA LEU A 71 -13.94 3.73 5.11
C LEU A 71 -15.17 3.96 6.02
N GLN A 72 -16.35 3.54 5.59
CA GLN A 72 -17.58 3.66 6.37
C GLN A 72 -17.43 2.88 7.71
N PRO A 73 -18.12 3.31 8.79
CA PRO A 73 -18.15 2.59 10.06
C PRO A 73 -18.65 1.14 9.93
#